data_AF-A0A2R6JZJ3-F1
#
_entry.id   AF-A0A2R6JZJ3-F1
#
_cell.length_a   1.000
_cell.length_b   1.000
_cell.length_c   1.000
_cell.angle_alpha   90.00
_cell.angle_beta   90.00
_cell.angle_gamma   90.00
#
_symmetry.space_group_name_H-M   'P 1'
#
loop_
_entity.id
_entity.type
_entity.pdbx_description
1 polymer ?
#
loop_
_entity_poly.entity_id
_entity_poly.type
_entity_poly.pdbx_seq_one_letter_code
_entity_poly.pdbx_strand_id
1 'polypeptide(L)'
;MKEDLLDIVCCPLDKSELELEAIRRDDEEILEGRLVCTECGEEYPIEDGIPNLLTAARSARGRRPLARPADRRSALRARRAGGGFLHLVGPLVFGVALV
;
A
#
# COMPACT_ATOMS: atom_id res chain seq x y z
N MET A 1 -26.95 -10.66 1.85
CA MET A 1 -26.52 -9.44 2.58
C MET A 1 -27.72 -8.78 3.27
N LYS A 2 -27.61 -8.41 4.55
CA LYS A 2 -28.65 -7.65 5.28
C LYS A 2 -28.56 -6.14 4.98
N GLU A 3 -29.70 -5.47 4.91
CA GLU A 3 -29.77 -4.01 4.71
C GLU A 3 -29.15 -3.23 5.89
N ASP A 4 -29.35 -3.71 7.12
CA ASP A 4 -28.77 -3.13 8.35
C ASP A 4 -27.23 -3.03 8.33
N LEU A 5 -26.56 -3.81 7.47
CA LEU A 5 -25.12 -3.74 7.33
C LEU A 5 -24.66 -2.43 6.68
N LEU A 6 -25.51 -1.76 5.90
CA LEU A 6 -25.18 -0.48 5.25
C LEU A 6 -24.86 0.61 6.27
N ASP A 7 -25.46 0.55 7.46
CA ASP A 7 -25.23 1.52 8.55
C ASP A 7 -23.80 1.47 9.11
N ILE A 8 -23.08 0.35 8.89
CA ILE A 8 -21.72 0.14 9.40
C ILE A 8 -20.67 0.03 8.29
N VAL A 9 -21.07 -0.10 7.03
CA VAL A 9 -20.18 -0.26 5.89
C VAL A 9 -20.07 1.06 5.13
N CYS A 10 -18.85 1.53 4.94
CA CYS A 10 -18.55 2.74 4.18
C CYS A 10 -17.51 2.45 3.09
N CYS A 11 -17.33 3.40 2.16
CA CYS A 11 -16.40 3.20 1.06
C CYS A 11 -14.93 3.06 1.56
N PRO A 12 -14.16 2.05 1.11
CA PRO A 12 -12.78 1.85 1.55
C PRO A 12 -11.78 2.90 1.04
N LEU A 13 -12.18 3.76 0.09
CA LEU A 13 -11.32 4.78 -0.51
C LEU A 13 -11.37 6.11 0.26
N ASP A 14 -12.58 6.58 0.52
CA ASP A 14 -12.90 7.94 0.96
C ASP A 14 -13.82 7.94 2.20
N LYS A 15 -14.33 6.77 2.62
CA LYS A 15 -15.19 6.56 3.79
C LYS A 15 -16.56 7.24 3.70
N SER A 16 -16.97 7.58 2.49
CA SER A 16 -18.29 8.13 2.18
C SER A 16 -19.38 7.06 2.26
N GLU A 17 -20.63 7.51 2.23
CA GLU A 17 -21.82 6.66 2.20
C GLU A 17 -21.94 5.88 0.87
N LEU A 18 -22.57 4.72 0.94
CA LEU A 18 -22.79 3.83 -0.18
C LEU A 18 -24.30 3.70 -0.43
N GLU A 19 -24.72 3.91 -1.67
CA GLU A 19 -26.10 3.67 -2.11
C GLU A 19 -26.27 2.21 -2.54
N LEU A 20 -27.34 1.57 -2.08
CA LEU A 20 -27.65 0.18 -2.46
C LEU A 20 -28.65 0.15 -3.61
N GLU A 21 -28.25 -0.52 -4.68
CA GLU A 21 -29.14 -0.90 -5.78
C GLU A 21 -29.31 -2.42 -5.79
N ALA A 22 -30.40 -2.91 -5.20
CA ALA A 22 -30.68 -4.34 -5.16
C ALA A 22 -31.42 -4.79 -6.43
N ILE A 23 -30.95 -5.90 -7.01
CA ILE A 23 -31.54 -6.53 -8.19
C ILE A 23 -32.42 -7.71 -7.76
N ARG A 24 -31.94 -8.55 -6.83
CA ARG A 24 -32.66 -9.71 -6.29
C ARG A 24 -32.57 -9.73 -4.78
N ARG A 25 -33.72 -9.75 -4.12
CA ARG A 25 -33.87 -9.87 -2.66
C ARG A 25 -34.72 -11.10 -2.35
N ASP A 26 -34.35 -11.79 -1.27
CA ASP A 26 -35.09 -12.90 -0.70
C ASP A 26 -35.33 -12.58 0.78
N ASP A 27 -36.59 -12.27 1.11
CA ASP A 27 -37.01 -11.74 2.41
C ASP A 27 -36.13 -10.55 2.91
N GLU A 28 -35.32 -10.76 3.94
CA GLU A 28 -34.42 -9.76 4.55
C GLU A 28 -32.99 -9.82 3.98
N GLU A 29 -32.76 -10.67 2.97
CA GLU A 29 -31.45 -10.94 2.43
C GLU A 29 -31.34 -10.55 0.95
N ILE A 30 -30.47 -9.58 0.66
CA ILE A 30 -30.12 -9.22 -0.72
C ILE A 30 -29.20 -10.29 -1.28
N LEU A 31 -29.60 -10.93 -2.37
CA LEU A 31 -28.84 -11.97 -3.08
C LEU A 31 -28.01 -11.37 -4.21
N GLU A 32 -28.57 -10.44 -4.98
CA GLU A 32 -27.91 -9.78 -6.11
C GLU A 32 -28.18 -8.28 -6.10
N GLY A 33 -27.17 -7.48 -6.49
CA GLY A 33 -27.26 -6.03 -6.49
C GLY A 33 -25.91 -5.36 -6.74
N ARG A 34 -25.83 -4.05 -6.50
CA ARG A 34 -24.57 -3.30 -6.46
C ARG A 34 -24.64 -2.22 -5.38
N LEU A 35 -23.48 -1.87 -4.84
CA LEU A 35 -23.30 -0.69 -3.99
C LEU A 35 -22.59 0.37 -4.80
N VAL A 36 -23.10 1.59 -4.81
CA VAL A 36 -22.53 2.71 -5.56
C VAL A 36 -22.10 3.80 -4.58
N CYS A 37 -20.85 4.23 -4.70
CA CYS A 37 -20.29 5.32 -3.90
C CYS A 37 -20.71 6.67 -4.48
N THR A 38 -21.35 7.54 -3.68
CA THR A 38 -21.85 8.85 -4.15
C THR A 38 -20.73 9.84 -4.49
N GLU A 39 -19.60 9.73 -3.79
CA GLU A 39 -18.48 10.67 -3.92
C GLU A 39 -17.43 10.21 -4.93
N CYS A 40 -17.07 8.92 -4.86
CA CYS A 40 -16.04 8.32 -5.69
C CYS A 40 -16.57 7.69 -6.99
N GLY A 41 -17.88 7.42 -7.08
CA GLY A 41 -18.53 6.84 -8.26
C GLY A 41 -18.19 5.37 -8.51
N GLU A 42 -17.52 4.69 -7.57
CA GLU A 42 -17.17 3.27 -7.69
C GLU A 42 -18.39 2.38 -7.45
N GLU A 43 -18.50 1.33 -8.25
CA GLU A 43 -19.56 0.33 -8.17
C GLU A 43 -19.02 -0.99 -7.62
N TYR A 44 -19.70 -1.56 -6.62
CA TYR A 44 -19.35 -2.80 -5.97
C TYR A 44 -20.47 -3.83 -6.16
N PRO A 45 -20.28 -4.85 -7.02
CA PRO A 45 -21.31 -5.86 -7.25
C PRO A 45 -21.53 -6.74 -6.01
N ILE A 46 -22.78 -7.15 -5.83
CA ILE A 46 -23.24 -8.10 -4.81
C ILE A 46 -23.62 -9.38 -5.54
N GLU A 47 -22.95 -10.48 -5.22
CA GLU A 47 -23.20 -11.82 -5.77
C GLU A 47 -23.34 -12.82 -4.62
N ASP A 48 -24.33 -13.72 -4.67
CA ASP A 48 -24.66 -14.67 -3.60
C ASP A 48 -24.79 -14.01 -2.21
N GLY A 49 -25.25 -12.76 -2.19
CA GLY A 49 -25.39 -11.96 -0.98
C GLY A 49 -24.06 -11.51 -0.34
N ILE A 50 -22.95 -11.60 -1.07
CA ILE A 50 -21.62 -11.14 -0.67
C ILE A 50 -21.22 -9.90 -1.49
N PRO A 51 -21.15 -8.69 -0.89
CA PRO A 51 -20.66 -7.49 -1.58
C PRO A 51 -19.14 -7.56 -1.81
N ASN A 52 -18.71 -7.40 -3.06
CA ASN A 52 -17.28 -7.40 -3.42
C ASN A 52 -16.66 -6.00 -3.33
N LEU A 53 -16.24 -5.62 -2.11
CA LEU A 53 -15.58 -4.33 -1.82
C LEU A 53 -14.07 -4.32 -2.12
N LEU A 54 -13.50 -5.43 -2.61
CA LEU A 54 -12.06 -5.58 -2.83
C LEU A 54 -11.58 -5.03 -4.17
N THR A 55 -12.48 -4.94 -5.16
CA THR A 55 -12.15 -4.49 -6.52
C THR A 55 -11.58 -3.08 -6.52
N ALA A 56 -12.20 -2.13 -5.81
CA ALA A 56 -11.68 -0.76 -5.70
C ALA A 56 -10.54 -0.62 -4.67
N ALA A 57 -10.62 -1.33 -3.53
CA ALA A 57 -9.66 -1.18 -2.42
C ALA A 57 -8.22 -1.62 -2.76
N ARG A 58 -8.05 -2.57 -3.71
CA ARG A 58 -6.72 -3.00 -4.18
C ARG A 58 -6.03 -1.95 -5.04
N SER A 59 -6.77 -1.05 -5.68
CA SER A 59 -6.20 -0.03 -6.55
C SER A 59 -5.58 1.12 -5.75
N ALA A 60 -6.21 1.52 -4.63
CA ALA A 60 -5.76 2.68 -3.85
C ALA A 60 -4.64 2.38 -2.83
N ARG A 61 -4.52 1.14 -2.34
CA ARG A 61 -3.40 0.78 -1.45
C ARG A 61 -2.20 0.39 -2.28
N GLY A 62 -1.33 1.37 -2.52
CA GLY A 62 0.03 1.17 -3.02
C GLY A 62 0.65 -0.04 -2.33
N ARG A 63 1.05 -1.04 -3.13
CA ARG A 63 1.59 -2.31 -2.65
C ARG A 63 2.64 -2.04 -1.58
N ARG A 64 2.31 -2.32 -0.31
CA ARG A 64 3.33 -2.49 0.72
C ARG A 64 4.21 -3.62 0.18
N PRO A 65 5.50 -3.39 -0.12
CA PRO A 65 6.33 -4.45 -0.65
C PRO A 65 6.30 -5.57 0.40
N LEU A 66 5.75 -6.73 0.04
CA LEU A 66 6.00 -7.98 0.75
C LEU A 66 7.46 -8.41 0.47
N ALA A 67 8.39 -7.46 0.47
CA ALA A 67 9.80 -7.72 0.57
C ALA A 67 9.96 -8.38 1.93
N ARG A 68 9.93 -9.72 1.91
CA ARG A 68 10.52 -10.53 2.95
C ARG A 68 11.88 -9.90 3.22
N PRO A 69 12.19 -9.52 4.46
CA PRO A 69 13.51 -9.03 4.77
C PRO A 69 14.46 -10.21 4.55
N ALA A 70 15.09 -10.26 3.38
CA ALA A 70 16.37 -10.91 3.24
C ALA A 70 17.30 -10.15 4.21
N ASP A 71 17.54 -10.79 5.35
CA ASP A 71 18.79 -10.68 6.08
C ASP A 71 19.04 -9.32 6.76
N ARG A 72 18.44 -9.12 7.94
CA ARG A 72 18.93 -8.12 8.93
C ARG A 72 20.46 -8.22 9.16
N ARG A 73 21.07 -9.40 8.91
CA ARG A 73 22.52 -9.63 9.00
C ARG A 73 23.33 -8.93 7.91
N SER A 74 22.81 -8.76 6.70
CA SER A 74 23.53 -8.17 5.56
C SER A 74 23.66 -6.65 5.70
N ALA A 75 22.63 -5.99 6.22
CA ALA A 75 22.62 -4.53 6.43
C ALA A 75 23.59 -4.04 7.52
N LEU A 76 23.83 -4.82 8.59
CA LEU A 76 24.82 -4.47 9.61
C LEU A 76 26.28 -4.65 9.11
N ARG A 77 26.53 -5.54 8.15
CA ARG A 77 27.89 -5.80 7.65
C ARG A 77 28.43 -4.66 6.78
N ALA A 78 27.56 -3.95 6.05
CA ALA A 78 27.94 -2.82 5.21
C ALA A 78 28.42 -1.60 6.01
N ARG A 79 27.95 -1.40 7.26
CA ARG A 79 28.37 -0.28 8.11
C ARG A 79 29.78 -0.42 8.68
N ARG A 80 30.41 -1.60 8.61
CA ARG A 80 31.73 -1.85 9.19
C ARG A 80 32.90 -1.66 8.22
N ALA A 81 32.65 -1.48 6.93
CA ALA A 81 33.69 -1.39 5.90
C ALA A 81 34.11 0.05 5.51
N GLY A 82 33.55 1.09 6.16
CA GLY A 82 33.75 2.50 5.79
C GLY A 82 34.51 3.36 6.82
N GLY A 83 35.55 2.82 7.48
CA GLY A 83 36.44 3.59 8.35
C GLY A 83 37.82 3.74 7.71
N GLY A 84 38.12 4.92 7.19
CA GLY A 84 39.27 5.20 6.35
C GLY A 84 40.63 4.99 7.00
N PHE A 85 41.57 4.46 6.21
CA PHE A 85 42.99 4.53 6.48
C PHE A 85 43.70 4.94 5.17
N LEU A 86 43.57 6.22 4.82
CA LEU A 86 44.32 6.82 3.73
C LEU A 86 45.66 7.32 4.29
N HIS A 87 46.63 6.42 4.43
CA HIS A 87 48.00 6.81 4.73
C HIS A 87 48.70 7.30 3.46
N LEU A 88 48.83 8.63 3.38
CA LEU A 88 49.98 9.39 2.86
C LEU A 88 50.74 8.78 1.66
N VAL A 89 50.27 9.10 0.45
CA VAL A 89 51.14 9.30 -0.72
C VAL A 89 51.98 10.57 -0.48
N GLY A 90 53.30 10.43 -0.54
CA GLY A 90 54.28 11.41 -0.08
C GLY A 90 54.39 12.70 -0.93
N PRO A 91 55.07 13.73 -0.40
CA PRO A 91 55.30 14.96 -1.15
C PRO A 91 56.49 14.79 -2.10
N LEU A 92 56.21 14.85 -3.39
CA LEU A 92 57.19 15.23 -4.41
C LEU A 92 57.39 16.75 -4.35
N VAL A 93 58.67 17.13 -4.34
CA VAL A 93 59.29 18.38 -4.87
C VAL A 93 58.97 19.73 -4.20
N PHE A 94 59.95 20.26 -3.47
CA PHE A 94 60.31 21.68 -3.52
C PHE A 94 61.84 21.80 -3.35
N GLY A 95 62.52 22.05 -4.47
CA GLY A 95 63.93 22.44 -4.47
C GLY A 95 64.05 23.95 -4.31
N VAL A 96 64.95 24.39 -3.42
CA VAL A 96 65.54 25.75 -3.45
C VAL A 96 66.98 25.68 -2.93
N ALA A 97 67.90 26.06 -3.84
CA ALA A 97 69.19 26.72 -3.67
C ALA A 97 70.19 26.23 -2.59
N LEU A 98 71.21 25.50 -3.04
CA LEU A 98 72.52 25.44 -2.39
C LEU A 98 73.51 26.21 -3.27
N VAL A 99 74.12 27.25 -2.68
CA VAL A 99 75.44 27.89 -2.91
C VAL A 99 75.93 28.06 -4.35
#